data_AF-A0A816Q3V9-F1
#
_entry.id   AF-A0A816Q3V9-F1
#
_cell.length_a   1.000
_cell.length_b   1.000
_cell.length_c   1.000
_cell.angle_alpha   90.00
_cell.angle_beta   90.00
_cell.angle_gamma   90.00
#
_symmetry.space_group_name_H-M   'P 1'
#
loop_
_entity.id
_entity.type
_entity.pdbx_description
1 polymer ?
#
loop_
_entity_poly.entity_id
_entity_poly.type
_entity_poly.pdbx_seq_one_letter_code
_entity_poly.pdbx_strand_id
1 'polypeptide(L)'
;MNNKNFQVKNQRPGTNLELRSQQAFEEICRQQHAQLSKKRQATLFCRYRHNNHPYLIFRPVKEEKVLDEPAVFLFHDVVSDSDIEKLKALAVPQ
;
A
#
# COMPACT_ATOMS: atom_id res chain seq x y z
N MET A 1 -4.31 -1.76 36.66
CA MET A 1 -3.39 -1.31 35.58
C MET A 1 -4.23 -0.61 34.53
N ASN A 2 -4.01 0.69 34.34
CA ASN A 2 -4.97 1.61 33.72
C ASN A 2 -5.17 1.33 32.23
N ASN A 3 -6.41 1.07 31.85
CA ASN A 3 -6.85 0.91 30.47
C ASN A 3 -6.92 2.30 29.81
N LYS A 4 -5.80 2.73 29.21
CA LYS A 4 -5.79 3.97 28.41
C LYS A 4 -6.52 3.68 27.11
N ASN A 5 -7.75 4.18 27.02
CA ASN A 5 -8.56 4.13 25.80
C ASN A 5 -7.84 4.93 24.69
N PHE A 6 -7.10 4.24 23.82
CA PHE A 6 -6.38 4.84 22.70
C PHE A 6 -7.39 5.13 21.59
N GLN A 7 -7.90 6.37 21.59
CA GLN A 7 -8.86 6.84 20.59
C GLN A 7 -8.11 7.18 19.28
N VAL A 8 -8.17 6.29 18.29
CA VAL A 8 -7.58 6.49 16.96
C VAL A 8 -8.47 7.45 16.16
N LYS A 9 -8.07 8.73 16.09
CA LYS A 9 -8.71 9.68 15.18
C LYS A 9 -8.13 9.49 13.77
N ASN A 10 -8.81 8.72 12.93
CA ASN A 10 -8.44 8.53 11.51
C ASN A 10 -9.09 9.60 10.61
N GLN A 11 -8.86 10.88 10.93
CA GLN A 11 -9.30 11.96 10.05
C GLN A 11 -8.39 11.97 8.81
N ARG A 12 -9.00 12.06 7.63
CA ARG A 12 -8.24 12.20 6.38
C ARG A 12 -7.38 13.46 6.49
N PRO A 13 -6.04 13.36 6.41
CA PRO A 13 -5.19 14.54 6.46
C PRO A 13 -5.57 15.49 5.33
N GLY A 14 -5.67 16.79 5.61
CA GLY A 14 -5.76 17.81 4.56
C GLY A 14 -4.53 17.68 3.66
N THR A 15 -4.74 17.21 2.44
CA THR A 15 -3.68 16.77 1.52
C THR A 15 -3.04 17.96 0.79
N ASN A 16 -1.70 17.99 0.75
CA ASN A 16 -0.90 18.81 -0.19
C ASN A 16 -0.71 18.13 -1.57
N LEU A 17 -1.43 17.04 -1.84
CA LEU A 17 -1.37 16.32 -3.11
C LEU A 17 -2.17 17.10 -4.16
N GLU A 18 -1.62 17.33 -5.35
CA GLU A 18 -2.37 17.95 -6.45
C GLU A 18 -3.68 17.17 -6.70
N LEU A 19 -4.81 17.87 -6.82
CA LEU A 19 -6.16 17.29 -6.97
C LEU A 19 -6.21 16.14 -7.99
N ARG A 20 -5.48 16.26 -9.11
CA ARG A 20 -5.40 15.25 -10.17
C ARG A 20 -4.75 13.94 -9.71
N SER A 21 -3.67 14.02 -8.94
CA SER A 21 -3.00 12.85 -8.37
C SER A 21 -3.87 12.14 -7.33
N GLN A 22 -4.73 12.91 -6.65
CA GLN A 22 -5.69 12.41 -5.67
C GLN A 22 -6.83 11.63 -6.33
N GLN A 23 -7.41 12.18 -7.40
CA GLN A 23 -8.43 11.51 -8.20
C GLN A 23 -7.90 10.22 -8.84
N ALA A 24 -6.72 10.28 -9.46
CA ALA A 24 -6.08 9.09 -10.04
C ALA A 24 -5.82 7.99 -8.99
N PHE A 25 -5.35 8.38 -7.80
CA PHE A 25 -5.16 7.44 -6.69
C PHE A 25 -6.48 6.76 -6.28
N GLU A 26 -7.57 7.52 -6.15
CA GLU A 26 -8.87 6.98 -5.75
C GLU A 26 -9.47 6.03 -6.81
N GLU A 27 -9.32 6.35 -8.10
CA GLU A 27 -9.75 5.49 -9.22
C GLU A 27 -8.99 4.16 -9.23
N ILE A 28 -7.67 4.19 -9.00
CA ILE A 28 -6.81 2.99 -8.90
C ILE A 28 -7.24 2.13 -7.71
N CYS A 29 -7.42 2.72 -6.53
CA CYS A 29 -7.76 1.97 -5.31
C CYS A 29 -9.16 1.34 -5.35
N ARG A 30 -10.10 1.87 -6.15
CA ARG A 30 -11.45 1.32 -6.32
C ARG A 30 -11.54 0.26 -7.43
N GLN A 31 -10.40 -0.20 -7.96
CA GLN A 31 -10.31 -1.19 -9.05
C GLN A 31 -11.04 -0.76 -10.33
N GLN A 32 -11.23 0.54 -10.57
CA GLN A 32 -11.84 1.04 -11.80
C GLN A 32 -10.87 1.09 -12.98
N HIS A 33 -9.70 0.45 -12.85
CA HIS A 33 -8.76 0.36 -13.97
C HIS A 33 -9.22 -0.68 -14.99
N ALA A 34 -9.23 -0.28 -16.27
CA ALA A 34 -9.20 -1.23 -17.37
C ALA A 34 -7.98 -2.14 -17.17
N GLN A 35 -8.18 -3.46 -17.19
CA GLN A 35 -7.08 -4.41 -17.08
C GLN A 35 -6.02 -4.04 -18.11
N LEU A 36 -4.75 -3.94 -17.67
CA LEU A 36 -3.64 -3.73 -18.58
C LEU A 36 -3.66 -4.79 -19.66
N SER A 37 -3.31 -4.43 -20.90
CA SER A 37 -3.18 -5.43 -21.96
C SER A 37 -2.14 -6.48 -21.54
N LYS A 38 -2.33 -7.75 -21.93
CA LYS A 38 -1.39 -8.83 -21.59
C LYS A 38 0.06 -8.48 -21.95
N LYS A 39 0.27 -7.77 -23.07
CA LYS A 39 1.57 -7.26 -23.51
C LYS A 39 2.19 -6.30 -22.49
N ARG A 40 1.39 -5.41 -21.91
CA ARG A 40 1.86 -4.44 -20.91
C ARG A 40 2.02 -5.06 -19.53
N GLN A 41 1.20 -6.05 -19.17
CA GLN A 41 1.44 -6.85 -17.96
C GLN A 41 2.76 -7.62 -18.03
N ALA A 42 3.10 -8.17 -19.21
CA ALA A 42 4.34 -8.93 -19.40
C ALA A 42 5.63 -8.08 -19.27
N THR A 43 5.54 -6.75 -19.39
CA THR A 43 6.69 -5.84 -19.18
C THR A 43 6.87 -5.44 -17.72
N LEU A 44 5.92 -5.78 -16.85
CA LEU A 44 6.02 -5.54 -15.42
C LEU A 44 7.00 -6.55 -14.79
N PHE A 45 7.64 -6.14 -13.68
CA PHE A 45 8.67 -6.93 -13.04
C PHE A 45 8.47 -6.99 -11.53
N CYS A 46 8.90 -8.11 -10.95
CA CYS A 46 9.04 -8.31 -9.51
C CYS A 46 10.51 -8.22 -9.13
N ARG A 47 10.84 -7.54 -8.02
CA ARG A 47 12.20 -7.44 -7.50
C ARG A 47 12.22 -7.45 -5.98
N TYR A 48 13.35 -7.91 -5.44
CA TYR A 48 13.68 -7.74 -4.04
C TYR A 48 14.30 -6.36 -3.82
N ARG A 49 13.65 -5.53 -2.99
CA ARG A 49 14.11 -4.17 -2.71
C ARG A 49 14.53 -4.04 -1.25
N HIS A 50 15.77 -3.62 -1.02
CA HIS A 50 16.30 -3.39 0.32
C HIS A 50 16.57 -1.90 0.63
N ASN A 51 16.71 -1.05 -0.39
CA ASN A 51 17.01 0.39 -0.27
C ASN A 51 18.19 0.72 0.66
N ASN A 52 19.18 -0.16 0.74
CA ASN A 52 20.31 -0.08 1.66
C ASN A 52 19.91 0.07 3.15
N HIS A 53 18.68 -0.29 3.51
CA HIS A 53 18.23 -0.27 4.89
C HIS A 53 18.80 -1.51 5.61
N PRO A 54 19.52 -1.37 6.75
CA PRO A 54 20.25 -2.48 7.38
C PRO A 54 19.40 -3.74 7.60
N TYR A 55 18.15 -3.56 8.02
CA TYR A 55 17.21 -4.66 8.23
C TYR A 55 16.78 -5.35 6.92
N LEU A 56 16.58 -4.58 5.85
CA LEU A 56 16.08 -5.11 4.59
C LEU A 56 17.19 -5.72 3.73
N ILE A 57 18.47 -5.52 4.07
CA ILE A 57 19.57 -6.25 3.44
C ILE A 57 19.42 -7.76 3.68
N PHE A 58 19.07 -8.16 4.90
CA PHE A 58 18.85 -9.56 5.25
C PHE A 58 17.47 -10.06 4.85
N ARG A 59 16.45 -9.18 4.88
CA ARG A 59 15.08 -9.51 4.49
C ARG A 59 14.50 -8.46 3.53
N PRO A 60 14.86 -8.51 2.24
CA PRO A 60 14.38 -7.55 1.26
C PRO A 60 12.86 -7.63 1.09
N VAL A 61 12.23 -6.49 0.80
CA VAL A 61 10.80 -6.45 0.50
C VAL A 61 10.58 -6.99 -0.91
N LYS A 62 9.54 -7.81 -1.08
CA LYS A 62 9.05 -8.25 -2.39
C LYS A 62 8.25 -7.12 -3.01
N GLU A 63 8.80 -6.45 -4.02
CA GLU A 63 8.16 -5.34 -4.73
C GLU A 63 7.76 -5.79 -6.14
N GLU A 64 6.51 -5.57 -6.51
CA GLU A 64 5.96 -5.80 -7.84
C GLU A 64 5.51 -4.47 -8.44
N LYS A 65 5.95 -4.16 -9.67
CA LYS A 65 5.41 -3.01 -10.39
C LYS A 65 4.08 -3.43 -11.04
N VAL A 66 2.99 -2.71 -10.76
CA VAL A 66 1.65 -3.05 -11.27
C VAL A 66 1.21 -2.12 -12.40
N LEU A 67 1.70 -0.88 -12.40
CA LEU A 67 1.40 0.12 -13.43
C LEU A 67 2.60 1.03 -13.67
N ASP A 68 2.83 1.42 -14.92
CA ASP A 68 3.92 2.34 -15.27
C ASP A 68 3.55 3.79 -14.98
N GLU A 69 2.35 4.21 -15.41
CA GLU A 69 1.88 5.59 -15.36
C GLU A 69 0.39 5.63 -14.96
N PRO A 70 0.07 6.19 -13.79
CA PRO A 70 1.01 6.53 -12.72
C PRO A 70 1.75 5.29 -12.21
N ALA A 71 2.95 5.48 -11.65
CA ALA A 71 3.73 4.37 -11.15
C ALA A 71 3.05 3.76 -9.91
N VAL A 72 2.59 2.51 -10.02
CA VAL A 72 1.95 1.76 -8.93
C VAL A 72 2.81 0.55 -8.60
N PHE A 73 3.10 0.37 -7.32
CA PHE A 73 3.88 -0.75 -6.81
C PHE A 73 3.08 -1.49 -5.72
N LEU A 74 3.13 -2.81 -5.76
CA LEU A 74 2.56 -3.70 -4.77
C LEU A 74 3.69 -4.33 -3.97
N PHE A 75 3.56 -4.30 -2.64
CA PHE A 75 4.51 -4.94 -1.73
C PHE A 75 3.89 -6.20 -1.14
N HIS A 76 4.55 -7.33 -1.33
CA HIS A 76 4.07 -8.63 -0.85
C HIS A 76 4.64 -8.98 0.52
N ASP A 77 3.83 -9.63 1.34
CA ASP A 77 4.19 -10.17 2.66
C ASP A 77 4.78 -9.15 3.64
N VAL A 78 4.41 -7.87 3.51
CA VAL A 78 4.90 -6.78 4.38
C VAL A 78 4.25 -6.77 5.76
N VAL A 79 3.03 -7.31 5.87
CA VAL A 79 2.26 -7.39 7.12
C VAL A 79 1.84 -8.85 7.30
N SER A 80 2.02 -9.39 8.51
CA SER A 80 1.61 -10.77 8.80
C SER A 80 0.08 -10.88 8.87
N ASP A 81 -0.48 -12.05 8.55
CA ASP A 81 -1.93 -12.29 8.67
C ASP A 81 -2.44 -11.98 10.08
N SER A 82 -1.66 -12.30 11.11
CA SER A 82 -2.02 -12.02 12.50
C SER A 82 -2.10 -10.53 12.80
N ASP A 83 -1.23 -9.71 12.19
CA ASP A 83 -1.24 -8.27 12.36
C ASP A 83 -2.32 -7.62 11.49
N ILE A 84 -2.62 -8.20 10.32
CA ILE A 84 -3.77 -7.83 9.49
C ILE A 84 -5.06 -7.97 10.31
N GLU A 85 -5.27 -9.10 10.99
CA GLU A 85 -6.48 -9.30 11.81
C GLU A 85 -6.58 -8.33 12.99
N LYS A 86 -5.45 -8.04 13.66
CA LYS A 86 -5.41 -7.00 14.71
C LYS A 86 -5.74 -5.62 14.13
N LEU A 87 -5.16 -5.25 12.99
CA LEU A 87 -5.41 -3.97 12.32
C LEU A 87 -6.88 -3.84 11.93
N LYS A 88 -7.50 -4.90 11.39
CA LYS A 88 -8.93 -4.94 11.09
C LYS A 88 -9.77 -4.67 12.34
N ALA A 89 -9.47 -5.33 13.45
CA ALA A 89 -10.19 -5.15 14.71
C ALA A 89 -10.08 -3.71 15.27
N LEU A 90 -8.90 -3.09 15.11
CA LEU A 90 -8.65 -1.71 15.55
C LEU A 90 -9.25 -0.66 14.61
N ALA A 91 -9.45 -1.01 13.33
CA ALA A 91 -9.96 -0.10 12.31
C ALA A 91 -11.50 -0.04 12.24
N VAL A 92 -12.20 -0.85 13.04
CA VAL A 92 -13.67 -0.76 13.17
C VAL A 92 -14.04 0.65 13.67
N PRO A 93 -14.88 1.41 12.94
CA PRO A 93 -15.30 2.73 13.37
C PRO A 93 -16.05 2.63 14.71
N GLN A 94 -15.75 3.55 15.64
CA GLN A 94 -16.49 3.69 16.90
C GLN A 94 -17.81 4.42 16.70
#